data_AF-A0A661DB72-F1
#
_entry.id   AF-A0A661DB72-F1
#
_cell.length_a   1.000
_cell.length_b   1.000
_cell.length_c   1.000
_cell.angle_alpha   90.00
_cell.angle_beta   90.00
_cell.angle_gamma   90.00
#
_symmetry.space_group_name_H-M   'P 1'
#
loop_
_entity.id
_entity.type
_entity.pdbx_description
1 polymer ?
#
loop_
_entity_poly.entity_id
_entity_poly.type
_entity_poly.pdbx_seq_one_letter_code
_entity_poly.pdbx_strand_id
1 'polypeptide(L)'
;MSDSLQAYNNTGSLDAEQMEEQLDHYLDPVLSFRRSAAGPAGQMALLNYSDQQFALHWVAVIADTNAEFAYQYAAYFSAAISYLKHDHEALESWIIEAMSAYDERGLQLAFKVLKNSREFAENYFKKQQGIVLEDIQKLLTAFVCGLNGRSLKIEAAELTCTDTESIFLPEMISAYASREDNFFYYKLLTVYQWAQNWFGSWRYDLS
;
A
#
# COMPACT_ATOMS: atom_id res chain seq x y z
N MET A 1 -21.26 -4.23 41.45
CA MET A 1 -21.70 -5.51 40.88
C MET A 1 -21.72 -5.30 39.37
N SER A 2 -20.61 -5.07 38.67
CA SER A 2 -19.28 -5.69 38.75
C SER A 2 -19.37 -7.19 38.52
N ASP A 3 -19.76 -7.60 37.33
CA ASP A 3 -19.42 -8.89 36.74
C ASP A 3 -19.77 -8.88 35.24
N SER A 4 -18.71 -8.94 34.43
CA SER A 4 -18.63 -9.46 33.04
C SER A 4 -17.59 -8.72 32.17
N LEU A 5 -16.53 -8.17 32.78
CA LEU A 5 -15.25 -7.92 32.12
C LEU A 5 -14.31 -9.10 32.39
N GLN A 6 -14.71 -10.30 31.94
CA GLN A 6 -13.74 -11.38 31.74
C GLN A 6 -13.19 -11.24 30.33
N ALA A 7 -12.22 -10.33 30.21
CA ALA A 7 -11.23 -10.40 29.16
C ALA A 7 -10.61 -11.80 29.22
N TYR A 8 -10.96 -12.64 28.23
CA TYR A 8 -10.20 -13.83 27.92
C TYR A 8 -8.80 -13.37 27.52
N ASN A 9 -7.89 -13.35 28.49
CA ASN A 9 -6.45 -13.27 28.24
C ASN A 9 -6.04 -14.57 27.54
N ASN A 10 -6.27 -14.63 26.22
CA ASN A 10 -5.82 -15.74 25.40
C ASN A 10 -4.39 -15.45 24.95
N THR A 11 -3.40 -15.93 25.70
CA THR A 11 -1.98 -15.61 25.52
C THR A 11 -1.31 -16.37 24.35
N GLY A 12 -2.09 -16.83 23.37
CA GLY A 12 -1.63 -17.61 22.23
C GLY A 12 -2.49 -17.40 20.97
N SER A 13 -1.95 -17.77 19.81
CA SER A 13 -2.71 -17.78 18.54
C SER A 13 -3.99 -18.60 18.71
N LEU A 14 -5.11 -18.05 18.26
CA LEU A 14 -6.39 -18.72 18.20
C LEU A 14 -6.36 -19.77 17.09
N ASP A 15 -6.90 -20.95 17.39
CA ASP A 15 -7.25 -21.93 16.36
C ASP A 15 -8.54 -21.52 15.62
N ALA A 16 -8.97 -22.33 14.66
CA ALA A 16 -10.13 -22.01 13.83
C ALA A 16 -11.44 -21.97 14.62
N GLU A 17 -11.60 -22.81 15.63
CA GLU A 17 -12.82 -22.88 16.45
C GLU A 17 -12.90 -21.68 17.38
N GLN A 18 -11.79 -21.35 18.06
CA GLN A 18 -11.68 -20.16 18.90
C GLN A 18 -11.86 -18.86 18.10
N MET A 19 -11.29 -18.80 16.89
CA MET A 19 -11.47 -17.65 16.00
C MET A 19 -12.92 -17.53 15.53
N GLU A 20 -13.58 -18.64 15.21
CA GLU A 20 -15.00 -18.64 14.83
C GLU A 20 -15.87 -18.14 15.98
N GLU A 21 -15.65 -18.61 17.21
CA GLU A 21 -16.38 -18.13 18.39
C GLU A 21 -16.25 -16.61 18.60
N GLN A 22 -15.03 -16.07 18.42
CA GLN A 22 -14.80 -14.62 18.51
C GLN A 22 -15.51 -13.85 17.39
N LEU A 23 -15.44 -14.34 16.15
CA LEU A 23 -16.11 -13.68 15.03
C LEU A 23 -17.64 -13.79 15.15
N ASP A 24 -18.18 -14.93 15.59
CA ASP A 24 -19.61 -15.12 15.82
C ASP A 24 -20.14 -14.11 16.86
N HIS A 25 -19.38 -13.86 17.92
CA HIS A 25 -19.76 -12.85 18.93
C HIS A 25 -19.98 -11.46 18.33
N TYR A 26 -19.10 -11.02 17.42
CA TYR A 26 -19.19 -9.69 16.81
C TYR A 26 -20.14 -9.64 15.61
N LEU A 27 -20.31 -10.76 14.89
CA LEU A 27 -21.00 -10.80 13.61
C LEU A 27 -22.41 -11.40 13.69
N ASP A 28 -22.87 -11.87 14.86
CA ASP A 28 -24.19 -12.47 15.11
C ASP A 28 -25.34 -11.81 14.34
N PRO A 29 -25.47 -10.45 14.28
CA PRO A 29 -26.58 -9.81 13.58
C PRO A 29 -26.69 -10.10 12.07
N VAL A 30 -25.60 -10.55 11.42
CA VAL A 30 -25.54 -10.83 9.97
C VAL A 30 -25.32 -12.30 9.65
N LEU A 31 -25.16 -13.14 10.67
CA LEU A 31 -25.01 -14.57 10.49
C LEU A 31 -26.36 -15.24 10.27
N SER A 32 -26.32 -16.38 9.58
CA SER A 32 -27.49 -17.22 9.33
C SER A 32 -27.05 -18.65 9.08
N PHE A 33 -28.00 -19.58 8.99
CA PHE A 33 -27.70 -20.97 8.65
C PHE A 33 -26.89 -21.13 7.34
N ARG A 34 -26.99 -20.17 6.41
CA ARG A 34 -26.27 -20.19 5.11
C ARG A 34 -24.99 -19.35 5.10
N ARG A 35 -24.70 -18.63 6.18
CA ARG A 35 -23.57 -17.70 6.30
C ARG A 35 -23.03 -17.75 7.73
N SER A 36 -21.93 -18.47 7.91
CA SER A 36 -21.19 -18.54 9.19
C SER A 36 -19.86 -17.78 9.11
N ALA A 37 -19.24 -17.58 10.28
CA ALA A 37 -17.89 -17.05 10.38
C ALA A 37 -16.78 -18.10 10.17
N ALA A 38 -17.10 -19.40 10.11
CA ALA A 38 -16.15 -20.51 9.84
C ALA A 38 -15.16 -20.23 8.70
N GLY A 39 -15.65 -19.67 7.58
CA GLY A 39 -14.83 -19.39 6.40
C GLY A 39 -13.71 -18.39 6.71
N PRO A 40 -14.05 -17.14 7.09
CA PRO A 40 -13.08 -16.15 7.57
C PRO A 40 -12.22 -16.68 8.74
N ALA A 41 -12.84 -17.34 9.73
CA ALA A 41 -12.15 -17.86 10.91
C ALA A 41 -11.03 -18.84 10.56
N GLY A 42 -11.32 -19.82 9.71
CA GLY A 42 -10.33 -20.82 9.28
C GLY A 42 -9.15 -20.20 8.54
N GLN A 43 -9.36 -19.12 7.78
CA GLN A 43 -8.27 -18.42 7.11
C GLN A 43 -7.45 -17.55 8.07
N MET A 44 -8.10 -16.89 9.03
CA MET A 44 -7.42 -16.07 10.04
C MET A 44 -6.66 -16.91 11.06
N ALA A 45 -7.12 -18.13 11.35
CA ALA A 45 -6.43 -19.06 12.26
C ALA A 45 -5.03 -19.46 11.77
N LEU A 46 -4.75 -19.34 10.47
CA LEU A 46 -3.42 -19.59 9.89
C LEU A 46 -2.43 -18.43 10.09
N LEU A 47 -2.92 -17.27 10.52
CA LEU A 47 -2.10 -16.09 10.77
C LEU A 47 -1.42 -16.16 12.13
N ASN A 48 -0.37 -15.35 12.32
CA ASN A 48 0.25 -15.24 13.63
C ASN A 48 -0.67 -14.49 14.62
N TYR A 49 -0.38 -14.62 15.91
CA TYR A 49 -1.16 -13.99 16.97
C TYR A 49 -1.34 -12.47 16.79
N SER A 50 -0.30 -11.75 16.38
CA SER A 50 -0.36 -10.28 16.19
C SER A 50 -1.39 -9.90 15.13
N ASP A 51 -1.40 -10.62 14.01
CA ASP A 51 -2.31 -10.38 12.90
C ASP A 51 -3.74 -10.79 13.23
N GLN A 52 -3.91 -11.88 13.98
CA GLN A 52 -5.21 -12.30 14.49
C GLN A 52 -5.83 -11.23 15.40
N GLN A 53 -5.04 -10.69 16.34
CA GLN A 53 -5.51 -9.62 17.23
C GLN A 53 -5.84 -8.34 16.46
N PHE A 54 -5.03 -7.99 15.46
CA PHE A 54 -5.31 -6.85 14.59
C PHE A 54 -6.64 -7.04 13.85
N ALA A 55 -6.89 -8.21 13.28
CA ALA A 55 -8.14 -8.52 12.59
C ALA A 55 -9.34 -8.40 13.54
N LEU A 56 -9.27 -9.04 14.71
CA LEU A 56 -10.36 -9.04 15.68
C LEU A 56 -10.66 -7.64 16.23
N HIS A 57 -9.62 -6.83 16.45
CA HIS A 57 -9.78 -5.44 16.86
C HIS A 57 -10.63 -4.67 15.85
N TRP A 58 -10.27 -4.72 14.56
CA TRP A 58 -11.01 -4.00 13.53
C TRP A 58 -12.38 -4.61 13.25
N VAL A 59 -12.56 -5.93 13.37
CA VAL A 59 -13.89 -6.56 13.32
C VAL A 59 -14.79 -5.96 14.41
N ALA A 60 -14.31 -5.87 15.65
CA ALA A 60 -15.07 -5.29 16.75
C ALA A 60 -15.42 -3.82 16.50
N VAL A 61 -14.44 -3.01 16.09
CA VAL A 61 -14.62 -1.58 15.78
C VAL A 61 -15.67 -1.36 14.69
N ILE A 62 -15.63 -2.15 13.61
CA ILE A 62 -16.56 -1.99 12.49
C ILE A 62 -17.94 -2.54 12.84
N ALA A 63 -18.02 -3.63 13.61
CA ALA A 63 -19.27 -4.29 13.98
C ALA A 63 -20.17 -3.37 14.81
N ASP A 64 -19.60 -2.50 15.65
CA ASP A 64 -20.32 -1.47 16.41
C ASP A 64 -21.11 -0.51 15.50
N THR A 65 -20.66 -0.32 14.26
CA THR A 65 -21.32 0.57 13.28
C THR A 65 -22.15 -0.21 12.27
N ASN A 66 -21.59 -1.30 11.72
CA ASN A 66 -22.22 -2.09 10.68
C ASN A 66 -21.65 -3.52 10.64
N ALA A 67 -22.41 -4.48 11.16
CA ALA A 67 -22.01 -5.89 11.18
C ALA A 67 -21.80 -6.51 9.78
N GLU A 68 -22.49 -6.04 8.74
CA GLU A 68 -22.26 -6.53 7.37
C GLU A 68 -20.90 -6.07 6.85
N PHE A 69 -20.52 -4.82 7.14
CA PHE A 69 -19.20 -4.32 6.77
C PHE A 69 -18.09 -5.07 7.53
N ALA A 70 -18.29 -5.32 8.83
CA ALA A 70 -17.36 -6.12 9.62
C ALA A 70 -17.19 -7.54 9.07
N TYR A 71 -18.28 -8.18 8.64
CA TYR A 71 -18.22 -9.50 8.00
C TYR A 71 -17.41 -9.47 6.71
N GLN A 72 -17.64 -8.48 5.83
CA GLN A 72 -16.87 -8.36 4.60
C GLN A 72 -15.39 -8.08 4.87
N TYR A 73 -15.08 -7.23 5.84
CA TYR A 73 -13.70 -7.00 6.27
C TYR A 73 -13.04 -8.32 6.68
N ALA A 74 -13.69 -9.10 7.55
CA ALA A 74 -13.17 -10.41 7.97
C ALA A 74 -12.95 -11.35 6.78
N ALA A 75 -13.90 -11.41 5.85
CA ALA A 75 -13.81 -12.25 4.66
C ALA A 75 -12.65 -11.85 3.72
N TYR A 76 -12.26 -10.58 3.67
CA TYR A 76 -11.18 -10.08 2.81
C TYR A 76 -9.83 -9.95 3.52
N PHE A 77 -9.80 -9.99 4.85
CA PHE A 77 -8.59 -9.72 5.64
C PHE A 77 -7.42 -10.65 5.30
N SER A 78 -7.63 -11.97 5.27
CA SER A 78 -6.54 -12.93 4.99
C SER A 78 -5.91 -12.76 3.61
N ALA A 79 -6.69 -12.30 2.62
CA ALA A 79 -6.14 -11.93 1.31
C ALA A 79 -5.38 -10.60 1.39
N ALA A 80 -5.95 -9.59 2.06
CA ALA A 80 -5.34 -8.27 2.20
C ALA A 80 -3.97 -8.33 2.91
N ILE A 81 -3.87 -9.07 4.02
CA ILE A 81 -2.62 -9.20 4.77
C ILE A 81 -1.49 -9.85 3.97
N SER A 82 -1.84 -10.79 3.08
CA SER A 82 -0.88 -11.40 2.17
C SER A 82 -0.32 -10.38 1.16
N TYR A 83 -1.16 -9.50 0.62
CA TYR A 83 -0.72 -8.44 -0.30
C TYR A 83 0.01 -7.30 0.40
N LEU A 84 -0.41 -6.95 1.62
CA LEU A 84 0.16 -5.90 2.46
C LEU A 84 1.34 -6.39 3.30
N LYS A 85 1.83 -7.62 3.06
CA LYS A 85 3.07 -8.17 3.63
C LYS A 85 3.12 -8.12 5.17
N HIS A 86 1.98 -8.32 5.83
CA HIS A 86 1.87 -8.22 7.30
C HIS A 86 2.27 -6.85 7.88
N ASP A 87 2.28 -5.79 7.06
CA ASP A 87 2.51 -4.42 7.50
C ASP A 87 1.22 -3.84 8.11
N HIS A 88 1.22 -3.67 9.43
CA HIS A 88 0.06 -3.18 10.18
C HIS A 88 -0.29 -1.72 9.85
N GLU A 89 0.70 -0.88 9.50
CA GLU A 89 0.43 0.51 9.08
C GLU A 89 -0.27 0.52 7.70
N ALA A 90 0.15 -0.37 6.81
CA ALA A 90 -0.48 -0.55 5.51
C ALA A 90 -1.91 -1.12 5.61
N LEU A 91 -2.11 -2.09 6.51
CA LEU A 91 -3.43 -2.66 6.80
C LEU A 91 -4.38 -1.66 7.46
N GLU A 92 -3.88 -0.85 8.39
CA GLU A 92 -4.62 0.23 9.03
C GLU A 92 -5.04 1.28 7.98
N SER A 93 -4.12 1.69 7.12
CA SER A 93 -4.43 2.62 6.02
C SER A 93 -5.51 2.08 5.08
N TRP A 94 -5.47 0.77 4.77
CA TRP A 94 -6.48 0.10 3.93
C TRP A 94 -7.87 0.13 4.56
N ILE A 95 -7.98 -0.21 5.85
CA ILE A 95 -9.29 -0.22 6.51
C ILE A 95 -9.83 1.18 6.78
N ILE A 96 -8.97 2.14 7.09
CA ILE A 96 -9.35 3.56 7.19
C ILE A 96 -9.89 4.09 5.85
N GLU A 97 -9.27 3.73 4.72
CA GLU A 97 -9.78 4.11 3.39
C GLU A 97 -11.15 3.48 3.12
N ALA A 98 -11.35 2.20 3.47
CA ALA A 98 -12.64 1.53 3.32
C ALA A 98 -13.73 2.16 4.21
N MET A 99 -13.39 2.56 5.45
CA MET A 99 -14.32 3.25 6.35
C MET A 99 -14.66 4.66 5.85
N SER A 100 -13.67 5.41 5.37
CA SER A 100 -13.92 6.72 4.76
C SER A 100 -14.84 6.60 3.54
N ALA A 101 -14.64 5.58 2.71
CA ALA A 101 -15.52 5.28 1.58
C ALA A 101 -16.94 4.89 2.01
N TYR A 102 -17.08 4.18 3.13
CA TYR A 102 -18.38 3.86 3.73
C TYR A 102 -19.11 5.13 4.18
N ASP A 103 -18.42 6.00 4.92
CA ASP A 103 -19.00 7.24 5.48
C ASP A 103 -19.43 8.21 4.38
N GLU A 104 -18.64 8.36 3.32
CA GLU A 104 -18.94 9.31 2.24
C GLU A 104 -19.98 8.80 1.24
N ARG A 105 -19.92 7.51 0.88
CA ARG A 105 -20.57 6.97 -0.33
C ARG A 105 -21.27 5.63 -0.11
N GLY A 106 -21.25 5.13 1.12
CA GLY A 106 -21.96 3.93 1.54
C GLY A 106 -21.26 2.61 1.25
N LEU A 107 -21.95 1.54 1.65
CA LEU A 107 -21.47 0.16 1.73
C LEU A 107 -20.82 -0.37 0.44
N GLN A 108 -21.39 -0.02 -0.73
CA GLN A 108 -20.92 -0.55 -2.00
C GLN A 108 -19.50 -0.11 -2.35
N LEU A 109 -19.13 1.13 -2.02
CA LEU A 109 -17.79 1.61 -2.28
C LEU A 109 -16.78 1.02 -1.30
N ALA A 110 -17.15 0.94 -0.02
CA ALA A 110 -16.32 0.28 0.99
C ALA A 110 -15.97 -1.17 0.58
N PHE A 111 -16.94 -1.92 0.06
CA PHE A 111 -16.70 -3.29 -0.42
C PHE A 111 -15.77 -3.35 -1.61
N LYS A 112 -15.84 -2.35 -2.50
CA LYS A 112 -14.89 -2.25 -3.61
C LYS A 112 -13.47 -2.05 -3.10
N VAL A 113 -13.27 -1.20 -2.09
CA VAL A 113 -11.95 -1.00 -1.44
C VAL A 113 -11.47 -2.30 -0.79
N LEU A 114 -12.33 -2.98 -0.03
CA LEU A 114 -11.96 -4.25 0.61
C LEU A 114 -11.56 -5.32 -0.41
N LYS A 115 -12.35 -5.47 -1.48
CA LYS A 115 -12.12 -6.47 -2.53
C LYS A 115 -10.86 -6.17 -3.36
N ASN A 116 -10.52 -4.89 -3.55
CA ASN A 116 -9.37 -4.47 -4.34
C ASN A 116 -8.09 -4.30 -3.50
N SER A 117 -7.92 -5.06 -2.42
CA SER A 117 -6.76 -4.99 -1.51
C SER A 117 -5.40 -5.14 -2.21
N ARG A 118 -5.33 -5.91 -3.30
CA ARG A 118 -4.13 -6.00 -4.14
C ARG A 118 -3.75 -4.67 -4.79
N GLU A 119 -4.71 -4.02 -5.44
CA GLU A 119 -4.50 -2.72 -6.11
C GLU A 119 -4.15 -1.64 -5.08
N PHE A 120 -4.83 -1.66 -3.93
CA PHE A 120 -4.49 -0.81 -2.80
C PHE A 120 -3.03 -1.02 -2.37
N ALA A 121 -2.60 -2.28 -2.15
CA ALA A 121 -1.23 -2.59 -1.72
C ALA A 121 -0.19 -2.14 -2.76
N GLU A 122 -0.44 -2.38 -4.05
CA GLU A 122 0.43 -1.93 -5.13
C GLU A 122 0.59 -0.40 -5.12
N ASN A 123 -0.51 0.34 -4.92
CA ASN A 123 -0.48 1.80 -4.84
C ASN A 123 0.18 2.31 -3.55
N TYR A 124 -0.10 1.67 -2.41
CA TYR A 124 0.48 2.00 -1.11
C TYR A 124 2.01 1.88 -1.15
N PHE A 125 2.53 0.73 -1.59
CA PHE A 125 3.98 0.52 -1.67
C PHE A 125 4.65 1.37 -2.74
N LYS A 126 3.99 1.63 -3.89
CA LYS A 126 4.49 2.58 -4.89
C LYS A 126 4.66 3.98 -4.32
N LYS A 127 3.72 4.46 -3.50
CA LYS A 127 3.81 5.76 -2.82
C LYS A 127 4.96 5.78 -1.80
N GLN A 128 5.07 4.75 -0.98
CA GLN A 128 6.12 4.61 0.04
C GLN A 128 7.55 4.57 -0.56
N GLN A 129 7.73 3.84 -1.66
CA GLN A 129 9.04 3.61 -2.27
C GLN A 129 9.38 4.62 -3.37
N GLY A 130 8.40 5.42 -3.78
CA GLY A 130 8.57 6.41 -4.82
C GLY A 130 9.46 7.56 -4.38
N ILE A 131 10.20 8.12 -5.33
CA ILE A 131 11.04 9.29 -5.10
C ILE A 131 10.47 10.45 -5.90
N VAL A 132 10.13 11.52 -5.19
CA VAL A 132 9.78 12.81 -5.77
C VAL A 132 11.07 13.46 -6.26
N LEU A 133 11.07 13.95 -7.50
CA LEU A 133 12.25 14.55 -8.12
C LEU A 133 12.80 15.72 -7.29
N GLU A 134 11.91 16.55 -6.75
CA GLU A 134 12.26 17.72 -5.92
C GLU A 134 13.18 17.35 -4.75
N ASP A 135 12.94 16.20 -4.10
CA ASP A 135 13.75 15.71 -2.97
C ASP A 135 15.22 15.44 -3.36
N ILE A 136 15.46 15.06 -4.62
CA ILE A 136 16.78 14.64 -5.12
C ILE A 136 17.34 15.58 -6.21
N GLN A 137 16.62 16.62 -6.59
CA GLN A 137 16.94 17.50 -7.72
C GLN A 137 18.34 18.12 -7.56
N LYS A 138 18.65 18.63 -6.36
CA LYS A 138 19.96 19.23 -6.04
C LYS A 138 21.09 18.21 -6.12
N LEU A 139 20.83 16.98 -5.66
CA LEU A 139 21.79 15.89 -5.70
C LEU A 139 22.08 15.47 -7.15
N LEU A 140 21.05 15.35 -7.99
CA LEU A 140 21.20 15.04 -9.41
C LEU A 140 21.92 16.17 -10.17
N THR A 141 21.62 17.43 -9.85
CA THR A 141 22.31 18.59 -10.44
C THR A 141 23.82 18.55 -10.14
N ALA A 142 24.18 18.31 -8.88
CA ALA A 142 25.59 18.18 -8.48
C ALA A 142 26.25 16.96 -9.14
N PHE A 143 25.54 15.84 -9.23
CA PHE A 143 26.02 14.63 -9.89
C PHE A 143 26.33 14.88 -11.38
N VAL A 144 25.44 15.52 -12.13
CA VAL A 144 25.69 15.88 -13.55
C VAL A 144 26.84 16.86 -13.69
N CYS A 145 26.90 17.88 -12.83
CA CYS A 145 28.02 18.82 -12.80
C CYS A 145 29.35 18.11 -12.56
N GLY A 146 29.38 17.04 -11.78
CA GLY A 146 30.56 16.21 -11.52
C GLY A 146 31.03 15.39 -12.73
N LEU A 147 30.19 15.13 -13.73
CA LEU A 147 30.55 14.31 -14.89
C LEU A 147 31.47 15.04 -15.89
N ASN A 148 31.27 16.34 -16.10
CA ASN A 148 32.07 17.12 -17.07
C ASN A 148 32.30 18.60 -16.69
N GLY A 149 31.91 19.02 -15.48
CA GLY A 149 32.07 20.40 -15.00
C GLY A 149 31.01 21.39 -15.52
N ARG A 150 30.14 21.00 -16.45
CA ARG A 150 29.02 21.84 -16.91
C ARG A 150 27.79 21.60 -16.03
N SER A 151 27.22 22.68 -15.52
CA SER A 151 25.93 22.63 -14.84
C SER A 151 24.80 22.51 -15.87
N LEU A 152 24.03 21.43 -15.78
CA LEU A 152 22.73 21.29 -16.45
C LEU A 152 21.65 21.37 -15.38
N LYS A 153 20.53 22.02 -15.69
CA LYS A 153 19.38 22.04 -14.78
C LYS A 153 18.68 20.69 -14.79
N ILE A 154 18.09 20.32 -13.67
CA ILE A 154 17.19 19.17 -13.57
C ILE A 154 15.79 19.72 -13.37
N GLU A 155 14.83 19.36 -14.21
CA GLU A 155 13.46 19.86 -14.15
C GLU A 155 12.45 18.71 -14.28
N ALA A 156 11.27 18.88 -13.69
CA ALA A 156 10.19 17.90 -13.77
C ALA A 156 9.44 18.04 -15.11
N ALA A 157 9.16 16.93 -15.78
CA ALA A 157 8.28 16.87 -16.95
C ALA A 157 7.66 15.46 -17.11
N GLU A 158 6.58 15.36 -17.88
CA GLU A 158 5.97 14.06 -18.19
C GLU A 158 6.88 13.14 -19.03
N LEU A 159 7.63 13.73 -19.96
CA LEU A 159 8.54 13.00 -20.86
C LEU A 159 9.99 13.25 -20.47
N THR A 160 10.78 12.16 -20.44
CA THR A 160 12.23 12.26 -20.20
C THR A 160 12.94 12.73 -21.46
N CYS A 161 13.54 13.92 -21.42
CA CYS A 161 14.27 14.50 -22.54
C CYS A 161 15.30 15.54 -22.08
N THR A 162 16.02 16.16 -23.01
CA THR A 162 16.88 17.32 -22.76
C THR A 162 16.74 18.35 -23.87
N ASP A 163 16.80 19.63 -23.53
CA ASP A 163 16.88 20.76 -24.46
C ASP A 163 18.32 21.28 -24.63
N THR A 164 19.31 20.50 -24.15
CA THR A 164 20.75 20.81 -24.06
C THR A 164 21.19 21.72 -22.91
N GLU A 165 20.28 22.41 -22.22
CA GLU A 165 20.55 23.23 -21.03
C GLU A 165 19.97 22.61 -19.75
N SER A 166 18.88 21.88 -19.91
CA SER A 166 18.09 21.22 -18.88
C SER A 166 17.87 19.75 -19.23
N ILE A 167 17.84 18.90 -18.21
CA ILE A 167 17.41 17.51 -18.28
C ILE A 167 16.05 17.44 -17.60
N PHE A 168 15.05 17.00 -18.37
CA PHE A 168 13.68 16.84 -17.93
C PHE A 168 13.46 15.38 -17.51
N LEU A 169 12.98 15.17 -16.28
CA LEU A 169 12.76 13.85 -15.67
C LEU A 169 11.33 13.77 -15.13
N PRO A 170 10.76 12.56 -14.96
CA PRO A 170 9.45 12.39 -14.31
C PRO A 170 9.43 13.03 -12.92
N GLU A 171 8.30 13.62 -12.54
CA GLU A 171 8.12 14.22 -11.21
C GLU A 171 8.23 13.19 -10.08
N MET A 172 7.80 11.95 -10.33
CA MET A 172 7.90 10.84 -9.40
C MET A 172 8.28 9.56 -10.12
N ILE A 173 9.21 8.80 -9.54
CA ILE A 173 9.56 7.44 -9.99
C ILE A 173 9.25 6.45 -8.86
N SER A 174 8.44 5.45 -9.18
CA SER A 174 8.08 4.31 -8.33
C SER A 174 8.06 2.99 -9.13
N ALA A 175 8.93 2.90 -10.14
CA ALA A 175 8.97 1.78 -11.08
C ALA A 175 9.48 0.46 -10.45
N TYR A 176 10.28 0.58 -9.37
CA TYR A 176 10.92 -0.54 -8.69
C TYR A 176 10.48 -0.62 -7.23
N ALA A 177 10.60 -1.83 -6.66
CA ALA A 177 10.20 -2.14 -5.30
C ALA A 177 11.15 -1.58 -4.22
N SER A 178 12.29 -1.02 -4.61
CA SER A 178 13.27 -0.43 -3.70
C SER A 178 13.37 1.06 -3.98
N ARG A 179 13.35 1.87 -2.92
CA ARG A 179 13.67 3.30 -3.00
C ARG A 179 15.06 3.51 -3.61
N GLU A 180 16.03 2.65 -3.27
CA GLU A 180 17.37 2.70 -3.82
C GLU A 180 17.40 2.43 -5.34
N ASP A 181 16.65 1.43 -5.81
CA ASP A 181 16.56 1.13 -7.25
C ASP A 181 15.87 2.26 -8.02
N ASN A 182 14.82 2.86 -7.44
CA ASN A 182 14.18 4.05 -8.00
C ASN A 182 15.17 5.23 -8.08
N PHE A 183 16.04 5.39 -7.08
CA PHE A 183 17.08 6.42 -7.08
C PHE A 183 18.15 6.14 -8.15
N PHE A 184 18.60 4.90 -8.28
CA PHE A 184 19.50 4.50 -9.37
C PHE A 184 18.87 4.72 -10.74
N TYR A 185 17.58 4.48 -10.87
CA TYR A 185 16.87 4.71 -12.12
C TYR A 185 16.86 6.20 -12.49
N TYR A 186 16.63 7.11 -11.54
CA TYR A 186 16.80 8.54 -11.77
C TYR A 186 18.21 8.89 -12.26
N LYS A 187 19.26 8.33 -11.64
CA LYS A 187 20.64 8.54 -12.11
C LYS A 187 20.83 8.02 -13.53
N LEU A 188 20.30 6.84 -13.85
CA LEU A 188 20.41 6.25 -15.18
C LEU A 188 19.76 7.14 -16.24
N LEU A 189 18.53 7.60 -16.02
CA LEU A 189 17.85 8.54 -16.92
C LEU A 189 18.66 9.83 -17.06
N THR A 190 19.16 10.36 -15.95
CA THR A 190 19.98 11.57 -15.94
C THR A 190 21.27 11.42 -16.75
N VAL A 191 22.04 10.35 -16.53
CA VAL A 191 23.28 10.08 -17.28
C VAL A 191 22.98 9.84 -18.75
N TYR A 192 21.88 9.14 -19.06
CA TYR A 192 21.50 8.85 -20.43
C TYR A 192 21.24 10.16 -21.22
N GLN A 193 20.44 11.07 -20.66
CA GLN A 193 20.17 12.37 -21.29
C GLN A 193 21.43 13.25 -21.38
N TRP A 194 22.25 13.25 -20.32
CA TRP A 194 23.56 13.93 -20.33
C TRP A 194 24.46 13.39 -21.45
N ALA A 195 24.55 12.07 -21.61
CA ALA A 195 25.40 11.42 -22.60
C ALA A 195 24.94 11.73 -24.03
N GLN A 196 23.62 11.77 -24.27
CA GLN A 196 23.08 12.16 -25.56
C GLN A 196 23.47 13.60 -25.94
N ASN A 197 23.45 14.52 -24.97
CA ASN A 197 23.91 15.90 -25.17
C ASN A 197 25.43 15.95 -25.43
N TRP A 198 26.22 15.20 -24.65
CA TRP A 198 27.67 15.18 -24.75
C TRP A 198 28.20 14.58 -26.07
N PHE A 199 27.72 13.40 -26.43
CA PHE A 199 28.14 12.71 -27.67
C PHE A 199 27.40 13.22 -28.91
N GLY A 200 26.37 14.05 -28.74
CA GLY A 200 25.59 14.61 -29.83
C GLY A 200 24.91 13.54 -30.67
N SER A 201 24.40 12.47 -30.04
CA SER A 201 23.77 11.33 -30.73
C SER A 201 22.57 11.72 -31.61
N TRP A 202 21.99 12.90 -31.39
CA TRP A 202 20.93 13.49 -32.22
C TRP A 202 21.42 14.00 -33.58
N ARG A 203 22.73 14.09 -33.79
CA ARG A 203 23.34 14.63 -35.02
C ARG A 203 23.50 13.59 -36.13
N TYR A 204 23.08 12.36 -35.90
CA TYR A 204 23.05 11.34 -36.96
C TYR A 204 21.83 11.57 -37.85
N ASP A 205 22.06 12.11 -39.05
CA ASP A 205 21.08 12.05 -40.14
C ASP A 205 20.83 10.56 -40.46
N LEU A 206 19.62 10.09 -40.19
CA LEU A 206 19.12 8.84 -40.77
C LEU A 206 18.66 9.15 -42.20
N SER A 207 19.61 9.46 -43.08
CA SER A 207 19.39 9.63 -44.52
C SER A 207 19.13 8.29 -45.20
#